data_AF-A0A952EKQ0-F1
#
_entry.id   AF-A0A952EKQ0-F1
#
_cell.length_a   1.000
_cell.length_b   1.000
_cell.length_c   1.000
_cell.angle_alpha   90.00
_cell.angle_beta   90.00
_cell.angle_gamma   90.00
#
_symmetry.space_group_name_H-M   'P 1'
#
loop_
_entity.id
_entity.type
_entity.pdbx_description
1 polymer ?
#
loop_
_entity_poly.entity_id
_entity_poly.type
_entity_poly.pdbx_seq_one_letter_code
_entity_poly.pdbx_strand_id
1 'polypeptide(L)'
;MLKQLYIFLFSMALFTASAQKMEADGFILSISDVKSEKYKTEFFGRVQNITEHTGTYRIQKGGRQIATQKFTLMNMDGSPTLNFRTAQDTGNTLSYQPETKTFDFAGENHKARNTSNTENLILSGLLVYAKYLENNGE
;
A
#
# COMPACT_ATOMS: atom_id res chain seq x y z
N MET A 1 -36.73 -34.17 -33.64
CA MET A 1 -36.42 -32.75 -33.37
C MET A 1 -35.20 -32.68 -32.47
N LEU A 2 -34.05 -32.38 -33.06
CA LEU A 2 -32.74 -32.32 -32.39
C LEU A 2 -32.66 -30.98 -31.63
N LYS A 3 -32.79 -30.99 -30.30
CA LYS A 3 -32.72 -29.76 -29.48
C LYS A 3 -31.28 -29.49 -29.05
N GLN A 4 -30.93 -28.21 -29.17
CA GLN A 4 -29.60 -27.65 -29.27
C GLN A 4 -28.77 -27.80 -27.99
N LEU A 5 -27.49 -28.10 -28.22
CA LEU A 5 -26.38 -28.12 -27.28
C LEU A 5 -26.07 -26.68 -26.83
N TYR A 6 -26.39 -26.32 -25.58
CA TYR A 6 -25.91 -25.07 -24.98
C TYR A 6 -24.58 -25.33 -24.28
N ILE A 7 -23.48 -25.10 -24.99
CA ILE A 7 -22.15 -24.95 -24.37
C ILE A 7 -22.13 -23.57 -23.71
N PHE A 8 -22.37 -23.54 -22.40
CA PHE A 8 -22.17 -22.35 -21.59
C PHE A 8 -20.66 -22.22 -21.35
N LEU A 9 -19.99 -21.46 -22.21
CA LEU A 9 -18.57 -21.15 -22.06
C LEU A 9 -18.43 -20.18 -20.88
N PHE A 10 -18.24 -20.73 -19.68
CA PHE A 10 -17.92 -19.96 -18.48
C PHE A 10 -16.47 -19.47 -18.62
N SER A 11 -16.27 -18.33 -19.28
CA SER A 11 -14.97 -17.65 -19.31
C SER A 11 -14.68 -17.12 -17.91
N MET A 12 -14.09 -17.99 -17.08
CA MET A 12 -13.51 -17.67 -15.80
C MET A 12 -12.32 -16.74 -16.07
N ALA A 13 -12.59 -15.43 -16.14
CA ALA A 13 -11.55 -14.42 -16.19
C ALA A 13 -10.77 -14.52 -14.86
N LEU A 14 -9.62 -15.17 -14.91
CA LEU A 14 -8.62 -15.13 -13.84
C LEU A 14 -8.21 -13.65 -13.71
N PHE A 15 -8.82 -12.94 -12.76
CA PHE A 15 -8.30 -11.65 -12.31
C PHE A 15 -6.96 -11.93 -11.62
N THR A 16 -5.88 -12.00 -12.39
CA THR A 16 -4.54 -11.92 -11.84
C THR A 16 -4.39 -10.50 -11.32
N ALA A 17 -4.45 -10.32 -10.00
CA ALA A 17 -4.11 -9.05 -9.37
C ALA A 17 -2.65 -8.72 -9.71
N SER A 18 -2.43 -7.92 -10.74
CA SER A 18 -1.09 -7.52 -11.16
C SER A 18 -0.43 -6.74 -10.03
N ALA A 19 0.72 -7.21 -9.56
CA ALA A 19 1.53 -6.48 -8.60
C ALA A 19 1.90 -5.11 -9.20
N GLN A 20 1.66 -4.04 -8.44
CA GLN A 20 2.03 -2.68 -8.84
C GLN A 20 3.47 -2.41 -8.44
N LYS A 21 4.24 -1.72 -9.29
CA LYS A 21 5.69 -1.56 -9.15
C LYS A 21 6.12 -0.11 -9.35
N MET A 22 7.14 0.32 -8.59
CA MET A 22 7.85 1.58 -8.76
C MET A 22 9.36 1.33 -8.73
N GLU A 23 10.10 2.00 -9.61
CA GLU A 23 11.56 2.04 -9.57
C GLU A 23 12.02 3.46 -9.26
N ALA A 24 12.85 3.60 -8.22
CA ALA A 24 13.28 4.90 -7.71
C ALA A 24 14.55 4.76 -6.88
N ASP A 25 15.55 5.60 -7.14
CA ASP A 25 16.75 5.75 -6.30
C ASP A 25 17.49 4.41 -6.06
N GLY A 26 17.53 3.57 -7.10
CA GLY A 26 18.12 2.23 -7.06
C GLY A 26 17.24 1.15 -6.41
N PHE A 27 16.10 1.53 -5.85
CA PHE A 27 15.11 0.60 -5.32
C PHE A 27 14.12 0.15 -6.40
N ILE A 28 13.73 -1.12 -6.27
CA ILE A 28 12.54 -1.69 -6.89
C ILE A 28 11.54 -1.96 -5.78
N LEU A 29 10.42 -1.25 -5.83
CA LEU A 29 9.33 -1.31 -4.85
C LEU A 29 8.11 -1.94 -5.52
N SER A 30 7.42 -2.83 -4.81
CA SER A 30 6.16 -3.37 -5.32
C SER A 30 5.15 -3.63 -4.23
N ILE A 31 3.87 -3.55 -4.58
CA ILE A 31 2.75 -3.97 -3.74
C ILE A 31 1.89 -5.01 -4.46
N SER A 32 1.37 -5.97 -3.71
CA SER A 32 0.50 -7.03 -4.21
C SER A 32 -0.61 -7.34 -3.21
N ASP A 33 -1.59 -8.13 -3.67
CA ASP A 33 -2.69 -8.63 -2.84
C ASP A 33 -3.47 -7.52 -2.14
N VAL A 34 -3.58 -6.37 -2.81
CA VAL A 34 -4.21 -5.18 -2.24
C VAL A 34 -5.71 -5.43 -2.09
N LYS A 35 -6.19 -5.39 -0.86
CA LYS A 35 -7.61 -5.45 -0.50
C LYS A 35 -8.05 -4.11 0.01
N SER A 36 -9.32 -3.77 -0.16
CA SER A 36 -9.91 -2.56 0.37
C SER A 36 -11.19 -2.85 1.13
N GLU A 37 -11.31 -2.24 2.30
CA GLU A 37 -12.48 -2.33 3.16
C GLU A 37 -12.93 -0.93 3.56
N LYS A 38 -14.24 -0.76 3.73
CA LYS A 38 -14.86 0.47 4.19
C LYS A 38 -15.75 0.16 5.36
N TYR A 39 -15.56 0.87 6.45
CA TYR A 39 -16.36 0.68 7.66
C TYR A 39 -16.52 1.99 8.42
N LYS A 40 -17.44 2.00 9.38
CA LYS A 40 -17.64 3.10 10.30
C LYS A 40 -17.28 2.64 11.70
N THR A 41 -16.62 3.50 12.46
CA THR A 41 -16.32 3.25 13.87
C THR A 41 -16.54 4.51 14.68
N GLU A 42 -16.86 4.36 15.95
CA GLU A 42 -16.89 5.49 16.87
C GLU A 42 -15.49 5.72 17.44
N PHE A 43 -15.01 6.97 17.35
CA PHE A 43 -13.76 7.41 17.95
C PHE A 43 -14.03 8.72 18.69
N PHE A 44 -13.79 8.74 20.00
CA PHE A 44 -14.08 9.90 20.88
C PHE A 44 -15.50 10.48 20.72
N GLY A 45 -16.52 9.62 20.67
CA GLY A 45 -17.93 10.05 20.55
C GLY A 45 -18.32 10.56 19.16
N ARG A 46 -17.47 10.37 18.14
CA ARG A 46 -17.75 10.74 16.75
C ARG A 46 -17.68 9.51 15.85
N VAL A 47 -18.65 9.39 14.94
CA VAL A 47 -18.66 8.33 13.93
C VAL A 47 -17.73 8.72 12.79
N GLN A 48 -16.65 7.98 12.63
CA GLN A 48 -15.64 8.17 11.60
C GLN A 48 -15.87 7.19 10.44
N ASN A 49 -15.68 7.67 9.22
CA ASN A 49 -15.68 6.82 8.02
C ASN A 49 -14.23 6.42 7.73
N ILE A 50 -13.96 5.13 7.77
CA ILE A 50 -12.62 4.60 7.52
C ILE A 50 -12.64 3.85 6.19
N THR A 51 -11.68 4.19 5.34
CA THR A 51 -11.28 3.34 4.21
C THR A 51 -9.91 2.76 4.52
N GLU A 52 -9.83 1.45 4.57
CA GLU A 52 -8.59 0.73 4.82
C GLU A 52 -8.16 -0.03 3.57
N HIS A 53 -6.87 -0.01 3.26
CA HIS A 53 -6.25 -0.87 2.27
C HIS A 53 -5.18 -1.71 2.94
N THR A 54 -5.20 -3.02 2.71
CA THR A 54 -4.16 -3.93 3.20
C THR A 54 -3.51 -4.65 2.04
N GLY A 55 -2.25 -5.05 2.19
CA GLY A 55 -1.57 -5.81 1.15
C GLY A 55 -0.20 -6.28 1.58
N THR A 56 0.55 -6.80 0.61
CA THR A 56 1.96 -7.18 0.77
C THR A 56 2.82 -6.15 0.04
N TYR A 57 3.91 -5.70 0.66
CA TYR A 57 4.93 -4.91 -0.02
C TYR A 57 6.21 -5.73 -0.19
N ARG A 58 7.03 -5.34 -1.16
CA ARG A 58 8.39 -5.85 -1.37
C ARG A 58 9.33 -4.71 -1.73
N ILE A 59 10.53 -4.75 -1.15
CA ILE A 59 11.63 -3.82 -1.39
C ILE A 59 12.82 -4.64 -1.91
N GLN A 60 13.39 -4.22 -3.03
CA GLN A 60 14.65 -4.75 -3.54
C GLN A 60 15.62 -3.62 -3.90
N LYS A 61 16.92 -3.87 -3.77
CA LYS A 61 17.99 -2.96 -4.23
C LYS A 61 19.16 -3.78 -4.75
N GLY A 62 19.70 -3.41 -5.91
CA GLY A 62 20.82 -4.13 -6.53
C GLY A 62 20.56 -5.63 -6.75
N GLY A 63 19.32 -6.02 -7.05
CA GLY A 63 18.92 -7.42 -7.23
C GLY A 63 18.67 -8.21 -5.94
N ARG A 64 19.06 -7.70 -4.76
CA ARG A 64 18.80 -8.32 -3.46
C ARG A 64 17.44 -7.89 -2.91
N GLN A 65 16.70 -8.84 -2.34
CA GLN A 65 15.50 -8.54 -1.54
C GLN A 65 15.91 -7.97 -0.18
N ILE A 66 15.38 -6.80 0.16
CA ILE A 66 15.58 -6.15 1.46
C ILE A 66 14.47 -6.59 2.41
N ALA A 67 13.21 -6.43 2.00
CA ALA A 67 12.05 -6.76 2.83
C ALA A 67 10.86 -7.22 1.97
N THR A 68 10.04 -8.12 2.53
CA THR A 68 8.73 -8.51 1.98
C THR A 68 7.77 -8.76 3.13
N GLN A 69 6.85 -7.82 3.39
CA GLN A 69 5.95 -7.90 4.56
C GLN A 69 4.58 -7.28 4.26
N LYS A 70 3.74 -7.12 5.28
CA LYS A 70 2.40 -6.55 5.15
C LYS A 70 2.40 -5.04 5.34
N PHE A 71 1.47 -4.37 4.67
CA PHE A 71 1.18 -2.98 4.92
C PHE A 71 -0.32 -2.77 5.16
N THR A 72 -0.62 -1.65 5.83
CA THR A 72 -1.96 -1.09 5.93
C THR A 72 -1.90 0.39 5.56
N LEU A 73 -2.80 0.86 4.69
CA LEU A 73 -3.12 2.27 4.51
C LEU A 73 -4.49 2.51 5.11
N MET A 74 -4.56 3.31 6.16
CA MET A 74 -5.83 3.73 6.74
C MET A 74 -6.10 5.18 6.34
N ASN A 75 -7.28 5.47 5.81
CA ASN A 75 -7.73 6.82 5.56
C ASN A 75 -8.93 7.11 6.45
N MET A 76 -8.73 7.95 7.45
CA MET A 76 -9.77 8.45 8.35
C MET A 76 -10.00 9.93 8.03
N ASP A 77 -11.20 10.26 7.56
CA ASP A 77 -11.63 11.62 7.22
C ASP A 77 -10.66 12.42 6.33
N GLY A 78 -10.01 11.74 5.38
CA GLY A 78 -9.09 12.38 4.43
C GLY A 78 -7.66 12.52 4.94
N SER A 79 -7.32 11.93 6.09
CA SER A 79 -5.96 11.83 6.63
C SER A 79 -5.42 10.41 6.44
N PRO A 80 -4.60 10.16 5.40
CA PRO A 80 -4.08 8.83 5.13
C PRO A 80 -2.84 8.53 5.97
N THR A 81 -2.81 7.35 6.57
CA THR A 81 -1.69 6.86 7.38
C THR A 81 -1.27 5.49 6.86
N LEU A 82 0.02 5.35 6.51
CA LEU A 82 0.62 4.10 6.08
C LEU A 82 1.35 3.44 7.24
N ASN A 83 1.11 2.16 7.46
CA ASN A 83 1.85 1.34 8.39
C ASN A 83 2.52 0.19 7.62
N PHE A 84 3.86 0.16 7.64
CA PHE A 84 4.64 -0.96 7.11
C PHE A 84 5.03 -1.88 8.27
N ARG A 85 4.39 -3.05 8.33
CA ARG A 85 4.60 -4.02 9.42
C ARG A 85 5.97 -4.66 9.28
N THR A 86 6.62 -4.85 10.42
CA THR A 86 7.83 -5.65 10.58
C THR A 86 7.46 -7.06 11.09
N ALA A 87 8.45 -7.97 11.12
CA ALA A 87 8.19 -9.38 11.39
C ALA A 87 7.74 -9.66 12.84
N GLN A 88 7.82 -8.64 13.72
CA GLN A 88 7.51 -8.74 15.15
C GLN A 88 6.15 -8.09 15.52
N ASP A 89 5.21 -7.96 14.58
CA ASP A 89 3.92 -7.28 14.76
C ASP A 89 4.01 -5.78 15.16
N THR A 90 5.21 -5.20 15.19
CA THR A 90 5.45 -3.76 15.26
C THR A 90 5.49 -3.18 13.84
N GLY A 91 5.10 -1.92 13.64
CA GLY A 91 5.06 -1.31 12.31
C GLY A 91 5.55 0.13 12.31
N ASN A 92 6.15 0.53 11.20
CA ASN A 92 6.60 1.88 10.96
C ASN A 92 5.47 2.70 10.32
N THR A 93 5.04 3.74 11.00
CA THR A 93 3.88 4.55 10.60
C THR A 93 4.31 5.86 9.95
N LEU A 94 3.84 6.10 8.73
CA LEU A 94 4.01 7.34 7.97
C LEU A 94 2.65 8.04 7.88
N SER A 95 2.59 9.31 8.25
CA SER A 95 1.38 10.12 8.14
C SER A 95 1.45 11.02 6.92
N TYR A 96 0.49 10.93 6.01
CA TYR A 96 0.46 11.73 4.79
C TYR A 96 -0.34 13.02 5.00
N GLN A 97 0.24 14.15 4.58
CA GLN A 97 -0.39 15.46 4.55
C GLN A 97 -0.78 15.80 3.10
N PRO A 98 -2.08 15.76 2.74
CA PRO A 98 -2.54 15.99 1.37
C PRO A 98 -2.21 17.37 0.80
N GLU A 99 -2.19 18.40 1.66
CA GLU A 99 -2.01 19.80 1.29
C GLU A 99 -0.60 20.06 0.78
N THR A 100 0.40 19.53 1.48
CA THR A 100 1.83 19.67 1.17
C THR A 100 2.38 18.53 0.34
N LYS A 101 1.62 17.44 0.22
CA LYS A 101 2.03 16.17 -0.42
C LYS A 101 3.30 15.60 0.20
N THR A 102 3.38 15.64 1.54
CA THR A 102 4.51 15.12 2.32
C THR A 102 4.07 13.99 3.25
N PHE A 103 4.99 13.08 3.53
CA PHE A 103 4.90 12.14 4.63
C PHE A 103 5.68 12.70 5.83
N ASP A 104 5.05 12.72 7.00
CA ASP A 104 5.75 12.81 8.27
C ASP A 104 6.16 11.41 8.70
N PHE A 105 7.48 11.21 8.86
CA PHE A 105 8.05 9.93 9.28
C PHE A 105 9.35 10.16 10.04
N ALA A 106 9.53 9.46 11.16
CA ALA A 106 10.72 9.56 12.00
C ALA A 106 11.10 11.01 12.42
N GLY A 107 10.12 11.90 12.52
CA GLY A 107 10.31 13.32 12.86
C GLY A 107 10.74 14.21 11.69
N GLU A 108 10.75 13.68 10.47
CA GLU A 108 11.13 14.39 9.25
C GLU A 108 9.98 14.43 8.22
N ASN A 109 9.97 15.48 7.41
CA ASN A 109 9.03 15.62 6.29
C ASN A 109 9.67 15.15 4.98
N HIS A 110 9.05 14.17 4.34
CA HIS A 110 9.49 13.61 3.07
C HIS A 110 8.46 13.86 1.96
N LYS A 111 8.88 14.51 0.87
CA LYS A 111 7.98 14.74 -0.27
C LYS A 111 7.59 13.43 -0.94
N ALA A 112 6.30 13.21 -1.13
CA ALA A 112 5.80 12.08 -1.88
C ALA A 112 6.19 12.20 -3.37
N ARG A 113 6.57 11.07 -3.98
CA ARG A 113 7.00 11.05 -5.39
C ARG A 113 5.81 11.18 -6.34
N ASN A 114 4.75 10.42 -6.10
CA ASN A 114 3.51 10.45 -6.86
C ASN A 114 2.33 10.04 -5.97
N THR A 115 1.24 10.80 -6.02
CA THR A 115 0.05 10.58 -5.20
C THR A 115 -1.23 10.61 -6.03
N SER A 116 -1.14 10.29 -7.33
CA SER A 116 -2.28 10.38 -8.26
C SER A 116 -3.37 9.34 -7.99
N ASN A 117 -3.05 8.26 -7.28
CA ASN A 117 -3.98 7.24 -6.82
C ASN A 117 -3.43 6.57 -5.54
N THR A 118 -4.23 5.68 -4.96
CA THR A 118 -3.90 4.96 -3.72
C THR A 118 -2.61 4.15 -3.84
N GLU A 119 -2.43 3.43 -4.95
CA GLU A 119 -1.25 2.60 -5.19
C GLU A 119 0.04 3.42 -5.25
N ASN A 120 -0.01 4.56 -5.95
CA ASN A 120 1.11 5.49 -6.05
C ASN A 120 1.42 6.15 -4.70
N LEU A 121 0.39 6.46 -3.91
CA LEU A 121 0.57 6.95 -2.54
C LEU A 121 1.29 5.91 -1.67
N ILE A 122 0.84 4.65 -1.69
CA ILE A 122 1.47 3.55 -0.95
C ILE A 122 2.92 3.38 -1.40
N LEU A 123 3.18 3.31 -2.70
CA LEU A 123 4.53 3.16 -3.26
C LEU A 123 5.44 4.35 -2.93
N SER A 124 4.89 5.56 -2.87
CA SER A 124 5.63 6.76 -2.45
C SER A 124 6.02 6.70 -0.97
N GLY A 125 5.11 6.27 -0.10
CA GLY A 125 5.43 6.06 1.32
C GLY A 125 6.43 4.91 1.50
N LEU A 126 6.32 3.85 0.70
CA LEU A 126 7.25 2.73 0.71
C LEU A 126 8.65 3.14 0.29
N LEU A 127 8.79 4.11 -0.62
CA LEU A 127 10.09 4.69 -0.98
C LEU A 127 10.72 5.45 0.19
N VAL A 128 9.94 6.23 0.93
CA VAL A 128 10.41 6.92 2.14
C VAL A 128 10.91 5.89 3.16
N TYR A 129 10.12 4.84 3.40
CA TYR A 129 10.49 3.77 4.30
C TYR A 129 11.73 3.00 3.84
N ALA A 130 11.85 2.67 2.54
CA ALA A 130 13.01 1.98 1.98
C ALA A 130 14.33 2.76 2.18
N LYS A 131 14.29 4.08 2.04
CA LYS A 131 15.43 4.97 2.31
C LYS A 131 15.80 5.00 3.79
N TYR A 132 14.79 5.00 4.67
CA TYR A 132 15.02 4.92 6.10
C TYR A 132 15.73 3.62 6.50
N LEU A 133 15.29 2.47 5.99
CA LEU A 133 15.94 1.17 6.24
C LEU A 133 17.41 1.19 5.78
N GLU A 134 17.67 1.71 4.58
CA GLU A 134 19.04 1.83 4.06
C GLU A 134 19.95 2.69 4.95
N ASN A 135 19.46 3.81 5.45
CA ASN A 135 20.25 4.74 6.27
C ASN A 135 20.47 4.24 7.71
N ASN A 136 19.62 3.33 8.20
CA ASN A 136 19.65 2.85 9.58
C ASN A 136 20.14 1.40 9.73
N GLY A 137 20.52 0.73 8.63
CA GLY A 137 21.22 -0.55 8.65
C GLY A 137 20.35 -1.78 8.97
N GLU A 138 19.06 -1.74 8.64
CA GLU A 138 18.13 -2.88 8.75
C GLU A 138 18.06 -3.75 7.48
#